data_AF-A0A3B8JYD7-F1
#
_entry.id   AF-A0A3B8JYD7-F1
#
_cell.length_a   1.000
_cell.length_b   1.000
_cell.length_c   1.000
_cell.angle_alpha   90.00
_cell.angle_beta   90.00
_cell.angle_gamma   90.00
#
_symmetry.space_group_name_H-M   'P 1'
#
loop_
_entity.id
_entity.type
_entity.pdbx_description
1 polymer ?
#
loop_
_entity_poly.entity_id
_entity_poly.type
_entity_poly.pdbx_seq_one_letter_code
_entity_poly.pdbx_strand_id
1 'polypeptide(L)'
;MYATLVDRVTGMLELSLQYAAAKLGETEAMSLLKKNNPDALGYFRYRLAEQVGIFLGETSEHVLEVFIYPETPDEEVTATLPLTLIVYVEKYTAALESVVEALQNAVLAEYRKMLSPNTDSLSVFLNVCFVDEEDFLGRKGLAAAVGSLHAPALKVWSR
;
A
#
# COMPACT_ATOMS: atom_id res chain seq x y z
N MET A 1 22.55 -2.95 -2.82
CA MET A 1 21.38 -3.11 -1.94
C MET A 1 20.32 -2.03 -2.18
N TYR A 2 20.69 -0.75 -2.35
CA TYR A 2 19.70 0.30 -2.69
C TYR A 2 19.12 0.19 -4.11
N ALA A 3 19.96 -0.10 -5.13
CA ALA A 3 19.49 -0.25 -6.52
C ALA A 3 18.42 -1.36 -6.67
N THR A 4 18.61 -2.49 -5.97
CA THR A 4 17.68 -3.63 -6.02
C THR A 4 16.31 -3.33 -5.41
N LEU A 5 16.23 -2.49 -4.38
CA LEU A 5 14.94 -2.08 -3.80
C LEU A 5 14.21 -1.09 -4.70
N VAL A 6 14.93 -0.12 -5.27
CA VAL A 6 14.36 0.85 -6.22
C VAL A 6 13.82 0.13 -7.46
N ASP A 7 14.59 -0.78 -8.06
CA ASP A 7 14.14 -1.58 -9.20
C ASP A 7 12.89 -2.41 -8.87
N ARG A 8 12.86 -3.01 -7.67
CA ARG A 8 11.70 -3.75 -7.17
C ARG A 8 10.48 -2.84 -7.05
N VAL A 9 10.62 -1.66 -6.45
CA VAL A 9 9.53 -0.67 -6.28
C VAL A 9 9.03 -0.16 -7.62
N THR A 10 9.91 0.17 -8.56
CA THR A 10 9.52 0.56 -9.93
C THR A 10 8.67 -0.53 -10.57
N GLY A 11 9.10 -1.79 -10.47
CA GLY A 11 8.32 -2.93 -10.94
C GLY A 11 6.94 -3.05 -10.26
N MET A 12 6.84 -2.79 -8.94
CA MET A 12 5.55 -2.77 -8.24
C MET A 12 4.61 -1.70 -8.80
N LEU A 13 5.11 -0.49 -9.04
CA LEU A 13 4.32 0.61 -9.59
C LEU A 13 3.89 0.32 -11.04
N GLU A 14 4.77 -0.22 -11.86
CA GLU A 14 4.46 -0.60 -13.25
C GLU A 14 3.39 -1.71 -13.30
N LEU A 15 3.53 -2.76 -12.49
CA LEU A 15 2.52 -3.82 -12.38
C LEU A 15 1.18 -3.28 -11.88
N SER A 16 1.21 -2.31 -10.97
CA SER A 16 0.00 -1.66 -10.44
C SER A 16 -0.70 -0.83 -11.50
N LEU A 17 0.07 -0.12 -12.34
CA LEU A 17 -0.46 0.63 -13.49
C LEU A 17 -1.08 -0.30 -14.54
N GLN A 18 -0.40 -1.40 -14.87
CA GLN A 18 -0.90 -2.41 -15.81
C GLN A 18 -2.19 -3.06 -15.29
N TYR A 19 -2.27 -3.33 -14.00
CA TYR A 19 -3.47 -3.85 -13.38
C TYR A 19 -4.65 -2.87 -13.46
N ALA A 20 -4.42 -1.59 -13.17
CA ALA A 20 -5.45 -0.55 -13.31
C ALA A 20 -5.95 -0.44 -14.77
N ALA A 21 -5.03 -0.45 -15.74
CA ALA A 21 -5.37 -0.47 -17.17
C ALA A 21 -6.26 -1.67 -17.53
N ALA A 22 -5.87 -2.86 -17.11
CA ALA A 22 -6.60 -4.09 -17.38
C ALA A 22 -8.00 -4.10 -16.74
N LYS A 23 -8.16 -3.55 -15.53
CA LYS A 23 -9.45 -3.48 -14.84
C LYS A 23 -10.42 -2.47 -15.43
N LEU A 24 -9.90 -1.38 -15.98
CA LEU A 24 -10.69 -0.35 -16.64
C LEU A 24 -10.99 -0.67 -18.10
N GLY A 25 -10.26 -1.61 -18.70
CA GLY A 25 -10.32 -1.85 -20.15
C GLY A 25 -9.69 -0.71 -20.96
N GLU A 26 -8.82 0.09 -20.34
CA GLU A 26 -8.25 1.32 -20.88
C GLU A 26 -6.74 1.21 -21.00
N THR A 27 -6.17 1.53 -22.16
CA THR A 27 -4.72 1.47 -22.38
C THR A 27 -3.98 2.68 -21.78
N GLU A 28 -4.69 3.76 -21.48
CA GLU A 28 -4.13 5.02 -20.98
C GLU A 28 -4.32 5.24 -19.48
N ALA A 29 -4.23 4.19 -18.66
CA ALA A 29 -4.40 4.30 -17.20
C ALA A 29 -3.54 5.41 -16.55
N MET A 30 -2.34 5.66 -17.08
CA MET A 30 -1.48 6.75 -16.59
C MET A 30 -2.14 8.13 -16.72
N SER A 31 -2.84 8.37 -17.83
CA SER A 31 -3.58 9.62 -18.06
C SER A 31 -4.70 9.78 -17.03
N LEU A 32 -5.40 8.69 -16.72
CA LEU A 32 -6.46 8.67 -15.71
C LEU A 32 -5.92 8.92 -14.30
N LEU A 33 -4.80 8.28 -13.92
CA LEU A 33 -4.14 8.52 -12.63
C LEU A 33 -3.74 10.00 -12.50
N LYS A 34 -3.13 10.59 -13.54
CA LYS A 34 -2.74 12.02 -13.55
C LYS A 34 -3.93 12.98 -13.49
N LYS A 35 -5.10 12.55 -13.96
CA LYS A 35 -6.36 13.28 -13.86
C LYS A 35 -7.09 13.06 -12.53
N ASN A 36 -6.46 12.38 -11.56
CA ASN A 36 -7.08 12.02 -10.28
C ASN A 36 -8.37 11.20 -10.45
N ASN A 37 -8.45 10.34 -11.46
CA ASN A 37 -9.59 9.45 -11.61
C ASN A 37 -9.63 8.44 -10.44
N PRO A 38 -10.70 8.41 -9.62
CA PRO A 38 -10.75 7.60 -8.40
C PRO A 38 -10.68 6.09 -8.66
N ASP A 39 -11.35 5.60 -9.72
CA ASP A 39 -11.35 4.18 -10.05
C ASP A 39 -9.96 3.70 -10.47
N ALA A 40 -9.28 4.48 -11.31
CA ALA A 40 -7.93 4.16 -11.76
C ALA A 40 -6.93 4.17 -10.59
N LEU A 41 -7.03 5.16 -9.70
CA LEU A 41 -6.23 5.22 -8.48
C LEU A 41 -6.57 4.08 -7.51
N GLY A 42 -7.85 3.71 -7.37
CA GLY A 42 -8.30 2.63 -6.52
C GLY A 42 -7.72 1.27 -6.95
N TYR A 43 -7.83 0.92 -8.23
CA TYR A 43 -7.23 -0.31 -8.75
C TYR A 43 -5.71 -0.31 -8.65
N PHE A 44 -5.07 0.84 -8.94
CA PHE A 44 -3.63 0.99 -8.78
C PHE A 44 -3.18 0.77 -7.34
N ARG A 45 -3.82 1.44 -6.37
CA ARG A 45 -3.51 1.35 -4.94
C ARG A 45 -3.74 -0.06 -4.40
N TYR A 46 -4.83 -0.70 -4.83
CA TYR A 46 -5.11 -2.10 -4.48
C TYR A 46 -3.96 -3.02 -4.89
N ARG A 47 -3.53 -2.94 -6.16
CA ARG A 47 -2.45 -3.81 -6.65
C ARG A 47 -1.11 -3.46 -5.99
N LEU A 48 -0.85 -2.18 -5.73
CA LEU A 48 0.36 -1.77 -5.02
C LEU A 48 0.40 -2.34 -3.60
N ALA A 49 -0.71 -2.29 -2.87
CA ALA A 49 -0.83 -2.87 -1.54
C ALA A 49 -0.55 -4.38 -1.53
N GLU A 50 -1.09 -5.12 -2.50
CA GLU A 50 -0.83 -6.55 -2.67
C GLU A 50 0.66 -6.82 -2.94
N GLN A 51 1.30 -6.04 -3.83
CA GLN A 51 2.73 -6.18 -4.12
C GLN A 51 3.61 -5.87 -2.90
N VAL A 52 3.24 -4.85 -2.11
CA VAL A 52 3.89 -4.55 -0.83
C VAL A 52 3.74 -5.73 0.13
N GLY A 53 2.54 -6.30 0.24
CA GLY A 53 2.30 -7.48 1.08
C GLY A 53 3.17 -8.67 0.69
N ILE A 54 3.28 -8.98 -0.60
CA ILE A 54 4.18 -10.02 -1.13
C ILE A 54 5.62 -9.76 -0.71
N PHE A 55 6.12 -8.54 -0.94
CA PHE A 55 7.50 -8.20 -0.60
C PHE A 55 7.79 -8.30 0.90
N LEU A 56 6.87 -7.86 1.76
CA LEU A 56 7.04 -7.96 3.21
C LEU A 56 7.03 -9.43 3.67
N GLY A 57 6.17 -10.26 3.10
CA GLY A 57 6.12 -11.69 3.37
C GLY A 57 7.37 -12.46 2.89
N GLU A 58 7.93 -12.07 1.74
CA GLU A 58 9.21 -12.60 1.23
C GLU A 58 10.40 -12.18 2.11
N THR A 59 10.32 -10.99 2.73
CA THR A 59 11.43 -10.40 3.49
C THR A 59 11.44 -10.85 4.95
N SER A 60 10.29 -11.17 5.55
CA SER A 60 10.21 -11.57 6.94
C SER A 60 9.21 -12.68 7.19
N GLU A 61 9.69 -13.75 7.83
CA GLU A 61 8.84 -14.84 8.32
C GLU A 61 7.90 -14.41 9.45
N HIS A 62 8.01 -13.19 9.99
CA HIS A 62 7.06 -12.73 11.01
C HIS A 62 5.80 -12.09 10.42
N VAL A 63 5.77 -11.77 9.12
CA VAL A 63 4.61 -11.12 8.47
C VAL A 63 3.56 -12.18 8.10
N LEU A 64 2.40 -12.13 8.75
CA LEU A 64 1.34 -13.13 8.62
C LEU A 64 0.28 -12.72 7.59
N GLU A 65 -0.24 -11.50 7.72
CA GLU A 65 -1.30 -10.97 6.85
C GLU A 65 -1.13 -9.45 6.62
N VAL A 66 -1.59 -8.97 5.47
CA VAL A 66 -1.60 -7.54 5.13
C VAL A 66 -2.98 -7.10 4.65
N PHE A 67 -3.43 -5.97 5.16
CA PHE A 67 -4.72 -5.37 4.87
C PHE A 67 -4.56 -3.91 4.45
N ILE A 68 -5.43 -3.44 3.55
CA ILE A 68 -5.64 -2.01 3.33
C ILE A 68 -6.59 -1.50 4.41
N TYR A 69 -6.19 -0.45 5.12
CA TYR A 69 -7.07 0.27 6.04
C TYR A 69 -8.16 1.00 5.22
N PRO A 70 -9.44 0.88 5.60
CA PRO A 70 -10.53 1.50 4.84
C PRO A 70 -10.42 3.02 4.91
N GLU A 71 -10.53 3.66 3.75
CA GLU A 71 -10.74 5.10 3.65
C GLU A 71 -12.13 5.44 4.22
N THR A 72 -12.33 6.66 4.72
CA THR A 72 -13.66 7.04 5.23
C THR A 72 -14.66 7.12 4.07
N PRO A 73 -15.96 6.82 4.26
CA PRO A 73 -16.93 6.76 3.16
C PRO A 73 -17.06 8.04 2.32
N ASP A 74 -16.71 9.18 2.91
CA ASP A 74 -16.78 10.50 2.26
C ASP A 74 -15.45 10.92 1.61
N GLU A 75 -14.41 10.09 1.72
CA GLU A 75 -13.06 10.39 1.23
C GLU A 75 -12.85 9.78 -0.16
N GLU A 76 -12.77 10.64 -1.17
CA GLU A 76 -12.51 10.20 -2.53
C GLU A 76 -11.03 9.82 -2.70
N VAL A 77 -10.77 8.71 -3.38
CA VAL A 77 -9.40 8.29 -3.69
C VAL A 77 -8.73 9.34 -4.57
N THR A 78 -7.70 10.00 -4.04
CA THR A 78 -6.86 10.94 -4.79
C THR A 78 -5.42 10.46 -4.85
N ALA A 79 -4.64 11.00 -5.80
CA ALA A 79 -3.21 10.71 -5.92
C ALA A 79 -2.42 11.14 -4.67
N THR A 80 -2.97 12.02 -3.84
CA THR A 80 -2.35 12.52 -2.61
C THR A 80 -2.83 11.82 -1.34
N LEU A 81 -3.87 11.00 -1.43
CA LEU A 81 -4.38 10.26 -0.28
C LEU A 81 -3.36 9.20 0.15
N PRO A 82 -2.96 9.10 1.43
CA PRO A 82 -2.04 8.05 1.87
C PRO A 82 -2.65 6.65 1.71
N LEU A 83 -1.86 5.68 1.26
CA LEU A 83 -2.19 4.26 1.30
C LEU A 83 -1.73 3.69 2.64
N THR A 84 -2.67 3.47 3.55
CA THR A 84 -2.37 2.89 4.88
C THR A 84 -2.59 1.39 4.87
N LEU A 85 -1.57 0.64 5.27
CA LEU A 85 -1.59 -0.81 5.39
C LEU A 85 -1.52 -1.22 6.86
N ILE A 86 -2.34 -2.20 7.24
CA ILE A 86 -2.21 -2.92 8.52
C ILE A 86 -1.45 -4.22 8.22
N VAL A 87 -0.34 -4.44 8.91
CA VAL A 87 0.49 -5.63 8.77
C VAL A 87 0.43 -6.41 10.07
N TYR A 88 -0.29 -7.53 10.04
CA TYR A 88 -0.34 -8.45 11.17
C TYR A 88 0.97 -9.26 11.21
N VAL A 89 1.68 -9.15 12.32
CA VAL A 89 2.95 -9.84 12.55
C VAL A 89 2.87 -10.76 13.77
N GLU A 90 3.55 -11.90 13.67
CA GLU A 90 3.81 -12.76 14.84
C GLU A 90 4.71 -12.02 15.85
N LYS A 91 5.73 -11.32 15.34
CA LYS A 91 6.69 -10.59 16.15
C LYS A 91 7.20 -9.35 15.44
N TYR A 92 7.13 -8.21 16.12
CA TYR A 92 7.78 -6.99 15.69
C TYR A 92 9.30 -7.07 15.89
N THR A 93 10.07 -6.64 14.89
CA THR A 93 11.54 -6.58 14.97
C THR A 93 12.07 -5.28 14.38
N ALA A 94 13.17 -4.77 14.93
CA ALA A 94 13.84 -3.58 14.41
C ALA A 94 14.33 -3.75 12.95
N ALA A 95 14.66 -4.98 12.55
CA ALA A 95 15.03 -5.29 11.18
C ALA A 95 13.84 -5.10 10.21
N LEU A 96 12.65 -5.58 10.59
CA LEU A 96 11.43 -5.40 9.82
C LEU A 96 11.01 -3.92 9.75
N GLU A 97 11.16 -3.18 10.85
CA GLU A 97 10.96 -1.73 10.87
C GLU A 97 11.87 -1.01 9.86
N SER A 98 13.17 -1.31 9.86
CA SER A 98 14.13 -0.71 8.94
C SER A 98 13.81 -1.03 7.47
N VAL A 99 13.34 -2.24 7.18
CA VAL A 99 12.90 -2.63 5.83
C VAL A 99 11.69 -1.81 5.40
N VAL A 100 10.70 -1.66 6.27
CA VAL A 100 9.49 -0.88 5.98
C VAL A 100 9.81 0.59 5.79
N GLU A 101 10.66 1.18 6.62
CA GLU A 101 11.08 2.57 6.46
C GLU A 101 11.77 2.79 5.10
N ALA A 102 12.68 1.90 4.71
CA ALA A 102 13.33 1.95 3.40
C ALA A 102 12.32 1.81 2.25
N LEU A 103 11.35 0.89 2.38
CA LEU A 103 10.30 0.67 1.39
C LEU A 103 9.40 1.91 1.24
N GLN A 104 8.91 2.49 2.34
CA GLN A 104 8.05 3.68 2.30
C GLN A 104 8.75 4.85 1.59
N ASN A 105 10.04 5.07 1.91
CA ASN A 105 10.84 6.13 1.29
C ASN A 105 11.04 5.88 -0.21
N ALA A 106 11.36 4.64 -0.61
CA ALA A 106 11.54 4.28 -2.02
C ALA A 106 10.23 4.41 -2.80
N VAL A 107 9.11 3.90 -2.26
CA VAL A 107 7.79 4.00 -2.88
C VAL A 107 7.39 5.47 -3.05
N LEU A 108 7.58 6.31 -2.03
CA LEU A 108 7.28 7.74 -2.13
C LEU A 108 8.09 8.42 -3.25
N ALA A 109 9.38 8.13 -3.33
CA ALA A 109 10.27 8.72 -4.33
C ALA A 109 9.86 8.35 -5.77
N GLU A 110 9.61 7.07 -6.03
CA GLU A 110 9.22 6.62 -7.37
C GLU A 110 7.78 7.03 -7.73
N TYR A 111 6.86 6.99 -6.76
CA TYR A 111 5.48 7.45 -6.97
C TYR A 111 5.43 8.94 -7.32
N ARG A 112 6.27 9.77 -6.68
CA ARG A 112 6.41 11.19 -7.03
C ARG A 112 6.86 11.40 -8.47
N LYS A 113 7.88 10.67 -8.93
CA LYS A 113 8.34 10.75 -10.33
C LYS A 113 7.23 10.36 -11.30
N MET A 114 6.43 9.36 -10.95
CA MET A 114 5.35 8.84 -11.78
C MET A 114 4.20 9.85 -11.96
N LEU A 115 3.80 10.53 -10.88
CA LEU A 115 2.60 11.39 -10.84
C LEU A 115 2.87 12.89 -10.64
N SER A 116 4.13 13.32 -10.74
CA SER A 116 4.49 14.74 -10.77
C SER A 116 3.67 15.48 -11.85
N PRO A 117 3.17 16.70 -11.57
CA PRO A 117 3.44 17.51 -10.37
C PRO A 117 2.47 17.28 -9.20
N ASN A 118 1.43 16.46 -9.36
CA ASN A 118 0.33 16.35 -8.39
C ASN A 118 0.79 15.86 -7.00
N THR A 119 1.92 15.16 -6.95
CA THR A 119 2.43 14.47 -5.76
C THR A 119 3.70 15.09 -5.18
N ASP A 120 4.19 16.20 -5.74
CA ASP A 120 5.49 16.78 -5.37
C ASP A 120 5.52 17.18 -3.88
N SER A 121 4.39 17.64 -3.32
CA SER A 121 4.26 18.05 -1.92
C SER A 121 4.11 16.91 -0.91
N LEU A 122 3.94 15.66 -1.35
CA LEU A 122 3.64 14.53 -0.44
C LEU A 122 4.79 14.15 0.47
N SER A 123 4.66 14.35 1.78
CA SER A 123 5.66 13.84 2.74
C SER A 123 5.57 12.34 2.98
N VAL A 124 4.37 11.76 2.80
CA VAL A 124 4.09 10.32 2.99
C VAL A 124 3.09 9.89 1.91
N PHE A 125 3.27 8.68 1.40
CA PHE A 125 2.28 8.04 0.53
C PHE A 125 1.92 6.65 1.06
N LEU A 126 2.90 5.76 1.20
CA LEU A 126 2.71 4.47 1.86
C LEU A 126 2.92 4.63 3.36
N ASN A 127 1.94 4.19 4.17
CA ASN A 127 2.02 4.15 5.62
C ASN A 127 1.74 2.73 6.11
N VAL A 128 2.72 2.08 6.71
CA VAL A 128 2.64 0.69 7.17
C VAL A 128 2.58 0.66 8.68
N CYS A 129 1.50 0.11 9.22
CA CYS A 129 1.29 -0.02 10.66
C CYS A 129 1.31 -1.49 11.04
N PHE A 130 2.23 -1.86 11.93
CA PHE A 130 2.31 -3.22 12.47
C PHE A 130 1.31 -3.41 13.60
N VAL A 131 0.69 -4.59 13.63
CA VAL A 131 -0.15 -5.05 14.75
C VAL A 131 0.33 -6.43 15.14
N ASP A 132 0.52 -6.65 16.44
CA ASP A 132 0.85 -7.97 16.99
C ASP A 132 -0.44 -8.77 17.29
N GLU A 133 -0.27 -9.98 17.82
CA GLU A 133 -1.40 -10.85 18.16
C GLU A 133 -2.37 -10.21 19.18
N GLU A 134 -1.85 -9.48 20.17
CA GLU A 134 -2.69 -8.85 21.19
C GLU A 134 -3.55 -7.75 20.58
N ASP A 135 -2.96 -6.88 19.76
CA ASP A 135 -3.67 -5.79 19.09
C ASP A 135 -4.66 -6.33 18.04
N PHE A 136 -4.26 -7.38 17.30
CA PHE A 136 -5.07 -7.99 16.25
C PHE A 136 -6.31 -8.70 16.81
N LEU A 137 -6.13 -9.59 17.80
CA LEU A 137 -7.24 -10.30 18.44
C LEU A 137 -8.08 -9.37 19.31
N GLY A 138 -7.41 -8.42 19.99
CA GLY A 138 -8.05 -7.41 20.83
C GLY A 138 -8.76 -6.31 20.04
N ARG A 139 -8.60 -6.26 18.71
CA ARG A 139 -9.19 -5.24 17.82
C ARG A 139 -8.87 -3.81 18.29
N LYS A 140 -7.62 -3.57 18.66
CA LYS A 140 -7.16 -2.27 19.18
C LYS A 140 -6.64 -1.38 18.05
N GLY A 141 -6.86 -0.07 18.18
CA GLY A 141 -6.38 0.91 17.20
C GLY A 141 -6.84 0.58 15.77
N LEU A 142 -5.90 0.54 14.82
CA LEU A 142 -6.21 0.25 13.42
C LEU A 142 -6.70 -1.20 13.20
N ALA A 143 -6.32 -2.15 14.06
CA ALA A 143 -6.81 -3.53 13.97
C ALA A 143 -8.32 -3.65 14.19
N ALA A 144 -8.97 -2.64 14.76
CA ALA A 144 -10.43 -2.59 14.87
C ALA A 144 -11.15 -2.65 13.52
N ALA A 145 -10.49 -2.20 12.44
CA ALA A 145 -11.02 -2.30 11.09
C ALA A 145 -11.01 -3.74 10.56
N VAL A 146 -10.15 -4.62 11.09
CA VAL A 146 -10.09 -6.03 10.66
C VAL A 146 -11.32 -6.78 11.19
N GLY A 147 -12.17 -7.21 10.26
CA GLY A 147 -13.45 -7.86 10.59
C GLY A 147 -14.54 -6.91 11.07
N SER A 148 -14.38 -5.60 10.88
CA SER A 148 -15.45 -4.61 11.06
C SER A 148 -16.58 -4.83 10.05
N LEU A 149 -17.83 -4.71 10.48
CA LEU A 149 -19.00 -4.79 9.58
C LEU A 149 -19.26 -3.48 8.84
N HIS A 150 -18.85 -2.34 9.41
CA HIS A 150 -19.18 -1.01 8.87
C HIS A 150 -18.10 -0.48 7.93
N ALA A 151 -16.84 -0.76 8.24
CA ALA A 151 -15.69 -0.36 7.43
C ALA A 151 -14.63 -1.48 7.55
N PRO A 152 -14.81 -2.60 6.85
CA PRO A 152 -13.85 -3.70 6.88
C PRO A 152 -12.54 -3.31 6.21
N ALA A 153 -11.42 -3.56 6.88
CA ALA A 153 -10.11 -3.58 6.22
C ALA A 153 -10.08 -4.69 5.16
N LEU A 154 -9.53 -4.37 3.99
CA LEU A 154 -9.47 -5.29 2.86
C LEU A 154 -8.18 -6.09 2.91
N LYS A 155 -8.28 -7.41 3.10
CA LYS A 155 -7.12 -8.29 3.04
C LYS A 155 -6.57 -8.34 1.62
N VAL A 156 -5.28 -8.07 1.47
CA VAL A 156 -4.58 -8.07 0.16
C VAL A 156 -3.50 -9.13 0.07
N TRP A 157 -3.02 -9.65 1.20
CA TRP A 157 -2.01 -10.70 1.21
C TRP A 157 -2.10 -11.50 2.51
N SER A 158 -1.78 -12.79 2.44
CA SER A 158 -1.57 -13.69 3.58
C SER A 158 -0.54 -14.75 3.21
N ARG A 159 0.15 -15.29 4.21
CA ARG A 159 1.04 -16.44 4.03
C ARG A 159 0.28 -17.73 3.72
#